data_AF-A0A7V8Z237-F1
#
_entry.id   AF-A0A7V8Z237-F1
#
_cell.length_a   1.000
_cell.length_b   1.000
_cell.length_c   1.000
_cell.angle_alpha   90.00
_cell.angle_beta   90.00
_cell.angle_gamma   90.00
#
_symmetry.space_group_name_H-M   'P 1'
#
loop_
_entity.id
_entity.type
_entity.pdbx_description
1 polymer ?
#
loop_
_entity_poly.entity_id
_entity_poly.type
_entity_poly.pdbx_seq_one_letter_code
_entity_poly.pdbx_strand_id
1 'polypeptide(L)' 'ATVELLRRVGAEVVGVAVLLELLFLHGRAKLDGIPFHAVVSDGEG' A
#
# COMPACT_ATOMS: atom_id res chain seq x y z
N ALA A 1 5.01 -5.16 6.52
CA ALA A 1 6.27 -5.94 6.39
C ALA A 1 7.29 -5.23 5.50
N THR A 2 7.18 -5.22 4.17
CA THR A 2 8.21 -4.63 3.28
C THR A 2 8.53 -3.16 3.59
N VAL A 3 7.50 -2.33 3.78
CA VAL A 3 7.65 -0.92 4.19
C VAL A 3 8.51 -0.77 5.45
N GLU A 4 8.25 -1.62 6.46
CA GLU A 4 8.98 -1.59 7.73
C GLU A 4 10.44 -1.99 7.55
N LEU A 5 10.72 -3.00 6.73
CA LEU A 5 12.08 -3.42 6.40
C LEU A 5 12.85 -2.30 5.71
N LEU A 6 12.23 -1.60 4.76
CA LEU A 6 12.82 -0.44 4.09
C LEU A 6 13.13 0.70 5.09
N ARG A 7 12.19 1.02 5.98
CA ARG A 7 12.41 2.01 7.04
C ARG A 7 13.59 1.63 7.96
N ARG A 8 13.75 0.35 8.30
CA ARG A 8 14.87 -0.14 9.14
C ARG A 8 16.24 0.05 8.52
N VAL A 9 16.34 0.12 7.19
CA VAL A 9 17.61 0.41 6.49
C VAL A 9 17.79 1.89 6.16
N GLY A 10 16.96 2.77 6.74
CA GLY A 10 17.03 4.22 6.55
C GLY A 10 16.40 4.71 5.24
N ALA A 11 15.64 3.87 4.54
CA ALA A 11 14.94 4.30 3.33
C ALA A 11 13.67 5.09 3.65
N GLU A 12 13.42 6.14 2.88
CA GLU A 12 12.16 6.85 2.86
C GLU A 12 11.19 6.17 1.88
N VAL A 13 10.08 5.64 2.41
CA VAL A 13 9.04 5.01 1.59
C VAL A 13 8.03 6.08 1.18
N VAL A 14 8.12 6.54 -0.06
CA VAL A 14 7.27 7.62 -0.61
C VAL A 14 5.95 7.15 -1.20
N GLY A 15 5.76 5.84 -1.38
CA GLY A 15 4.52 5.29 -1.93
C GLY A 15 4.52 3.78 -2.13
N VAL A 16 3.34 3.24 -2.43
CA VAL A 16 3.11 1.84 -2.82
C VAL A 16 2.24 1.81 -4.07
N ALA A 17 2.60 1.00 -5.06
CA ALA A 17 1.82 0.79 -6.27
C ALA A 17 1.56 -0.70 -6.51
N VAL A 18 0.34 -1.04 -6.94
CA VAL A 18 -0.07 -2.41 -7.27
C VAL A 18 -0.86 -2.46 -8.58
N LEU A 19 -0.94 -3.63 -9.21
CA LEU A 19 -1.81 -3.83 -10.38
C LEU A 19 -3.29 -3.94 -9.98
N LEU A 20 -3.58 -4.66 -8.90
CA LEU A 20 -4.94 -4.93 -8.43
C LEU A 20 -5.03 -4.67 -6.93
N GLU A 21 -6.01 -3.85 -6.53
CA GLU A 21 -6.45 -3.71 -5.14
C GLU A 21 -7.78 -4.43 -4.93
N LEU A 22 -7.87 -5.20 -3.85
CA LEU A 22 -9.11 -5.85 -3.42
C LEU A 22 -9.72 -5.03 -2.28
N LEU A 23 -10.75 -4.25 -2.57
CA LEU A 23 -11.27 -3.22 -1.66
C LEU A 23 -11.82 -3.82 -0.35
N PHE A 24 -12.50 -4.98 -0.44
CA PHE A 24 -13.07 -5.69 0.71
C PHE A 24 -12.04 -6.17 1.75
N LEU A 25 -10.74 -6.18 1.41
CA LEU A 25 -9.67 -6.57 2.34
C LEU A 25 -9.17 -5.40 3.20
N HIS A 26 -9.55 -4.16 2.87
CA HIS A 26 -9.10 -2.94 3.54
C HIS A 26 -7.57 -2.85 3.70
N GLY A 27 -6.81 -3.38 2.72
CA GLY A 27 -5.36 -3.49 2.79
C GLY A 27 -4.66 -2.13 2.88
N ARG A 28 -5.18 -1.12 2.18
CA ARG A 28 -4.66 0.25 2.18
C ARG A 28 -4.60 0.87 3.57
N ALA A 29 -5.58 0.56 4.45
CA ALA A 29 -5.60 1.07 5.82
C ALA A 29 -4.40 0.60 6.66
N LYS A 30 -3.75 -0.50 6.27
CA LYS A 30 -2.54 -1.04 6.93
C LYS A 30 -1.24 -0.38 6.48
N LEU A 31 -1.29 0.57 5.55
CA LEU A 31 -0.12 1.26 5.00
C LEU A 31 0.16 2.60 5.68
N ASP A 32 -0.43 2.86 6.85
CA ASP A 32 -0.18 4.07 7.66
C ASP A 32 -0.29 5.39 6.89
N GLY A 33 -1.22 5.47 5.92
CA GLY A 33 -1.40 6.66 5.09
C GLY A 33 -0.32 6.91 4.04
N ILE A 34 0.59 5.95 3.80
CA ILE A 34 1.54 6.02 2.68
C ILE A 34 0.76 6.19 1.37
N PRO A 35 1.18 7.12 0.48
CA PRO A 35 0.56 7.27 -0.83
C PRO A 35 0.40 5.94 -1.56
N PHE A 36 -0.80 5.65 -2.03
CA PHE A 36 -1.15 4.36 -2.61
C PHE A 36 -1.79 4.54 -3.99
N HIS A 37 -1.35 3.72 -4.95
CA HIS A 37 -1.90 3.67 -6.29
C HIS A 37 -2.22 2.22 -6.69
N ALA A 38 -3.38 2.01 -7.29
CA ALA A 38 -3.75 0.77 -7.95
C ALA A 38 -4.13 1.06 -9.39
N VAL A 39 -3.72 0.18 -10.32
CA VAL A 39 -4.14 0.27 -11.72
C VAL A 39 -5.63 -0.10 -11.85
N VAL A 40 -6.06 -1.11 -11.11
CA VAL A 40 -7.47 -1.55 -10.99
C VAL A 40 -7.80 -1.76 -9.52
N SER A 41 -8.98 -1.30 -9.09
CA SER A 41 -9.56 -1.65 -7.79
C SER A 41 -10.84 -2.44 -8.02
N ASP A 42 -10.93 -3.62 -7.40
CA ASP A 42 -12.06 -4.55 -7.51
C ASP A 42 -12.86 -4.59 -6.19
N GLY A 43 -14.18 -4.48 -6.32
CA GLY A 43 -15.16 -4.43 -5.21
C GLY A 43 -15.81 -3.06 -5.01
N GLU A 44 -16.77 -2.99 -4.09
CA GLU A 44 -17.27 -1.72 -3.55
C GLU A 44 -16.40 -1.27 -2.38
N GLY A 45 -16.00 0.01 -2.39
CA GLY A 45 -15.07 0.62 -1.43
C GLY A 45 -15.74 1.58 -0.47
#